data_AF-A0A963EC66-F1
#
_entry.id   AF-A0A963EC66-F1
#
_cell.length_a   1.000
_cell.length_b   1.000
_cell.length_c   1.000
_cell.angle_alpha   90.00
_cell.angle_beta   90.00
_cell.angle_gamma   90.00
#
_symmetry.space_group_name_H-M   'P 1'
#
loop_
_entity.id
_entity.type
_entity.pdbx_description
1 polymer ?
#
loop_
_entity_poly.entity_id
_entity_poly.type
_entity_poly.pdbx_seq_one_letter_code
_entity_poly.pdbx_strand_id
1 'polypeptide(L)'
;MKRKFEKSTEPPDAQEKFVTRWSRLKQTSTNGEGQSQHSLQAEQPTAAKALTDADMPEIESLTPDSDYSGFLSPQVSESLRRLALRKLFQGAQFNVRDGLDDYDQDFT
;
A
#
# COMPACT_ATOMS: atom_id res chain seq x y z
N MET A 1 -35.93 1.51 56.64
CA MET A 1 -34.58 2.09 56.90
C MET A 1 -33.88 2.34 55.57
N LYS A 2 -33.39 3.56 55.37
CA LYS A 2 -32.66 4.03 54.18
C LYS A 2 -31.21 3.56 54.26
N ARG A 3 -30.65 2.93 53.23
CA ARG A 3 -29.22 3.01 52.93
C ARG A 3 -29.06 3.23 51.42
N LYS A 4 -28.34 4.29 51.10
CA LYS A 4 -28.31 4.96 49.81
C LYS A 4 -27.40 4.24 48.83
N PHE A 5 -27.76 4.39 47.56
CA PHE A 5 -26.89 4.36 46.39
C PHE A 5 -25.55 5.06 46.67
N GLU A 6 -24.44 4.43 46.26
CA GLU A 6 -23.42 5.10 45.46
C GLU A 6 -22.72 4.03 44.59
N LYS A 7 -23.22 3.87 43.36
CA LYS A 7 -22.59 3.07 42.31
C LYS A 7 -21.49 3.96 41.71
N SER A 8 -20.24 3.55 41.88
CA SER A 8 -19.07 4.22 41.32
C SER A 8 -19.29 4.61 39.86
N THR A 9 -19.04 5.87 39.54
CA THR A 9 -19.06 6.42 38.19
C THR A 9 -17.83 5.93 37.43
N GLU A 10 -17.96 4.82 36.71
CA GLU A 10 -17.10 4.54 35.57
C GLU A 10 -17.65 5.28 34.34
N PRO A 11 -16.82 6.00 33.56
CA PRO A 11 -17.32 6.68 32.37
C PRO A 11 -17.74 5.63 31.34
N PRO A 12 -18.98 5.70 30.82
CA PRO A 12 -19.39 4.83 29.74
C PRO A 12 -18.61 5.22 28.48
N ASP A 13 -18.03 4.19 27.87
CA ASP A 13 -17.68 4.14 26.46
C ASP A 13 -16.44 4.91 25.99
N ALA A 14 -15.30 4.24 26.11
CA ALA A 14 -14.04 4.62 25.44
C ALA A 14 -14.01 4.20 23.96
N GLN A 15 -14.88 3.28 23.53
CA GLN A 15 -14.84 2.67 22.20
C GLN A 15 -15.51 3.56 21.15
N GLU A 16 -16.65 4.20 21.48
CA GLU A 16 -17.28 5.19 20.60
C GLU A 16 -16.38 6.41 20.32
N LYS A 17 -15.50 6.75 21.26
CA LYS A 17 -14.53 7.84 21.11
C LYS A 17 -13.33 7.44 20.26
N PHE A 18 -12.89 6.19 20.30
CA PHE A 18 -11.71 5.72 19.56
C PHE A 18 -11.96 5.69 18.05
N VAL A 19 -13.04 5.05 17.60
CA VAL A 19 -13.35 4.90 16.16
C VAL A 19 -13.59 6.27 15.52
N THR A 20 -14.30 7.17 16.20
CA THR A 20 -14.57 8.53 15.72
C THR A 20 -13.30 9.37 15.61
N ARG A 21 -12.37 9.23 16.57
CA ARG A 21 -11.05 9.90 16.52
C ARG A 21 -10.17 9.35 15.40
N TRP A 22 -10.15 8.03 15.21
CA TRP A 22 -9.37 7.37 14.17
C TRP A 22 -9.89 7.69 12.77
N SER A 23 -11.22 7.70 12.58
CA SER A 23 -11.86 8.11 11.33
C SER A 23 -11.53 9.55 10.96
N ARG A 24 -11.62 10.48 11.92
CA ARG A 24 -11.25 11.89 11.69
C ARG A 24 -9.76 12.05 11.38
N LEU A 25 -8.90 11.32 12.09
CA LEU A 25 -7.45 11.33 11.84
C LEU A 25 -7.12 10.85 10.43
N LYS A 26 -7.77 9.77 9.97
CA LYS A 26 -7.63 9.27 8.58
C LYS A 26 -8.21 10.24 7.55
N GLN A 27 -9.33 10.89 7.85
CA GLN A 27 -9.93 11.91 6.98
C GLN A 27 -9.05 13.18 6.89
N THR A 28 -8.39 13.58 7.97
CA THR A 28 -7.42 14.70 7.92
C THR A 28 -6.17 14.33 7.12
N SER A 29 -5.74 13.07 7.12
CA SER A 29 -4.62 12.61 6.29
C SER A 29 -4.95 12.53 4.80
N THR A 30 -6.23 12.30 4.44
CA THR A 30 -6.64 12.23 3.03
C THR A 30 -7.09 13.58 2.46
N ASN A 31 -7.48 14.54 3.31
CA ASN A 31 -8.02 15.85 2.89
C ASN A 31 -7.02 17.02 3.11
N GLY A 32 -5.84 16.74 3.66
CA GLY A 32 -4.71 17.68 3.72
C GLY A 32 -3.84 17.49 2.48
N GLU A 33 -4.11 18.25 1.43
CA GLU A 33 -3.29 18.26 0.23
C GLU A 33 -1.87 18.75 0.54
N GLY A 34 -0.88 17.87 0.28
CA GLY A 34 0.48 18.27 -0.06
C GLY A 34 1.41 18.68 1.10
N GLN A 35 2.66 18.23 0.99
CA GLN A 35 3.84 18.74 1.72
C GLN A 35 4.08 18.18 3.12
N SER A 36 4.48 16.90 3.18
CA SER A 36 5.58 16.52 4.08
C SER A 36 6.88 16.52 3.28
N GLN A 37 7.75 17.46 3.61
CA GLN A 37 9.13 17.55 3.16
C GLN A 37 9.89 16.36 3.74
N HIS A 38 10.07 15.32 2.94
CA HIS A 38 11.28 14.51 3.01
C HIS A 38 12.13 15.00 1.83
N SER A 39 13.14 15.82 2.13
CA SER A 39 14.19 16.17 1.16
C SER A 39 15.08 14.95 0.94
N LEU A 40 14.59 13.99 0.18
CA LEU A 40 15.42 13.31 -0.80
C LEU A 40 15.16 14.07 -2.09
N GLN A 41 16.20 14.61 -2.71
CA GLN A 41 16.13 15.13 -4.07
C GLN A 41 15.66 13.99 -4.99
N ALA A 42 14.34 13.79 -5.08
CA ALA A 42 13.75 13.12 -6.21
C ALA A 42 13.91 14.12 -7.34
N GLU A 43 14.88 13.86 -8.23
CA GLU A 43 14.88 14.43 -9.56
C GLU A 43 13.45 14.39 -10.06
N GLN A 44 12.84 15.56 -10.26
CA GLN A 44 11.60 15.62 -11.01
C GLN A 44 11.88 14.86 -12.30
N PRO A 45 11.11 13.82 -12.64
CA PRO A 45 11.14 13.38 -14.02
C PRO A 45 10.68 14.62 -14.77
N THR A 46 11.61 15.23 -15.50
CA THR A 46 11.30 16.06 -16.66
C THR A 46 10.05 15.49 -17.28
N ALA A 47 9.06 16.33 -17.60
CA ALA A 47 7.81 15.96 -18.24
C ALA A 47 8.07 15.20 -19.55
N ALA A 48 8.52 13.96 -19.41
CA ALA A 48 8.64 12.94 -20.40
C ALA A 48 7.19 12.62 -20.68
N LYS A 49 6.86 12.76 -21.96
CA LYS A 49 5.56 12.44 -22.52
C LYS A 49 4.96 11.24 -21.77
N ALA A 50 3.81 11.46 -21.13
CA ALA A 50 3.19 10.41 -20.32
C ALA A 50 2.98 9.19 -21.20
N LEU A 51 3.70 8.10 -20.90
CA LEU A 51 3.68 6.89 -21.70
C LEU A 51 2.26 6.33 -21.70
N THR A 52 1.79 5.99 -22.88
CA THR A 52 0.46 5.43 -23.11
C THR A 52 0.56 3.93 -23.37
N ASP A 53 -0.57 3.24 -23.48
CA ASP A 53 -0.59 1.80 -23.81
C ASP A 53 0.15 1.46 -25.11
N ALA A 54 0.19 2.37 -26.08
CA ALA A 54 0.85 2.15 -27.37
C ALA A 54 2.38 2.23 -27.30
N ASP A 55 2.92 2.87 -26.27
CA ASP A 55 4.36 3.02 -26.07
C ASP A 55 4.95 1.84 -25.28
N MET A 56 4.10 0.93 -24.78
CA MET A 56 4.51 -0.19 -23.95
C MET A 56 4.89 -1.41 -24.78
N PRO A 57 5.99 -2.12 -24.43
CA PRO A 57 6.34 -3.38 -25.07
C PRO A 57 5.31 -4.47 -24.72
N GLU A 58 5.27 -5.53 -25.55
CA GLU A 58 4.40 -6.67 -25.32
C GLU A 58 4.75 -7.41 -24.02
N ILE A 59 3.74 -7.74 -23.22
CA ILE A 59 3.92 -8.35 -21.88
C ILE A 59 4.71 -9.66 -21.92
N GLU A 60 4.56 -10.45 -22.98
CA GLU A 60 5.26 -11.74 -23.09
C GLU A 60 6.74 -11.61 -23.45
N SER A 61 7.16 -10.45 -23.96
CA SER A 61 8.57 -10.16 -24.24
C SER A 61 9.36 -9.71 -23.00
N LEU A 62 8.65 -9.37 -21.90
CA LEU A 62 9.26 -8.85 -20.68
C LEU A 62 9.97 -9.95 -19.87
N THR A 63 11.16 -9.61 -19.40
CA THR A 63 11.99 -10.43 -18.51
C THR A 63 12.07 -9.80 -17.11
N PRO A 64 12.52 -10.55 -16.09
CA PRO A 64 12.75 -10.02 -14.74
C PRO A 64 13.60 -8.74 -14.65
N ASP A 65 14.57 -8.59 -15.56
CA ASP A 65 15.49 -7.45 -15.61
C ASP A 65 15.00 -6.31 -16.53
N SER A 66 13.81 -6.45 -17.12
CA SER A 66 13.21 -5.42 -17.97
C SER A 66 12.79 -4.19 -17.16
N ASP A 67 12.70 -3.04 -17.83
CA ASP A 67 12.19 -1.83 -17.20
C ASP A 67 10.65 -1.83 -17.15
N TYR A 68 10.11 -1.87 -15.93
CA TYR A 68 8.67 -1.83 -15.68
C TYR A 68 8.16 -0.42 -15.32
N SER A 69 9.04 0.58 -15.18
CA SER A 69 8.67 1.92 -14.73
C SER A 69 7.67 2.59 -15.68
N GLY A 70 7.76 2.33 -16.98
CA GLY A 70 6.84 2.85 -17.99
C GLY A 70 5.38 2.42 -17.79
N PHE A 71 5.16 1.20 -17.29
CA PHE A 71 3.81 0.65 -17.02
C PHE A 71 3.13 1.32 -15.82
N LEU A 72 3.87 2.07 -15.00
CA LEU A 72 3.35 2.80 -13.85
C LEU A 72 2.87 4.21 -14.20
N SER A 73 3.04 4.64 -15.46
CA SER A 73 2.51 5.90 -15.98
C SER A 73 0.99 5.99 -15.77
N PRO A 74 0.45 7.15 -15.39
CA PRO A 74 -0.99 7.33 -15.18
C PRO A 74 -1.84 7.18 -16.46
N GLN A 75 -1.21 7.26 -17.64
CA GLN A 75 -1.89 7.13 -18.94
C GLN A 75 -1.90 5.68 -19.47
N VAL A 76 -1.28 4.73 -18.75
CA VAL A 76 -1.35 3.30 -19.09
C VAL A 76 -2.62 2.69 -18.50
N SER A 77 -3.31 1.88 -19.29
CA SER A 77 -4.51 1.17 -18.85
C SER A 77 -4.22 0.29 -17.64
N GLU A 78 -5.17 0.27 -16.70
CA GLU A 78 -5.01 -0.52 -15.47
C GLU A 78 -4.84 -2.01 -15.76
N SER A 79 -5.53 -2.54 -16.79
CA SER A 79 -5.40 -3.92 -17.23
C SER A 79 -3.97 -4.25 -17.67
N LEU A 80 -3.34 -3.37 -18.46
CA LEU A 80 -1.99 -3.58 -18.97
C LEU A 80 -0.96 -3.48 -17.83
N ARG A 81 -1.11 -2.50 -16.95
CA ARG A 81 -0.30 -2.37 -15.72
C ARG A 81 -0.39 -3.62 -14.84
N ARG A 82 -1.59 -4.15 -14.62
CA ARG A 82 -1.80 -5.38 -13.82
C ARG A 82 -1.16 -6.60 -14.46
N LEU A 83 -1.22 -6.73 -15.78
CA LEU A 83 -0.57 -7.82 -16.50
C LEU A 83 0.96 -7.74 -16.40
N ALA A 84 1.53 -6.56 -16.57
CA ALA A 84 2.97 -6.32 -16.43
C ALA A 84 3.47 -6.66 -15.01
N LEU A 85 2.78 -6.17 -13.97
CA LEU A 85 3.13 -6.47 -12.58
C LEU A 85 2.97 -7.96 -12.27
N ARG A 86 1.93 -8.61 -12.80
CA ARG A 86 1.76 -10.06 -12.64
C ARG A 86 2.93 -10.83 -13.25
N LYS A 87 3.41 -10.41 -14.43
CA LYS A 87 4.60 -11.01 -15.07
C LYS A 87 5.86 -10.80 -14.22
N LEU A 88 6.07 -9.60 -13.69
CA LEU A 88 7.22 -9.28 -12.82
C LEU A 88 7.26 -10.19 -11.58
N PHE A 89 6.14 -10.28 -10.84
CA PHE A 89 6.09 -11.06 -9.59
C PHE A 89 6.02 -12.58 -9.79
N GLN A 90 5.90 -13.06 -11.03
CA GLN A 90 6.06 -14.49 -11.33
C GLN A 90 7.52 -14.93 -11.36
N GLY A 91 8.48 -14.00 -11.30
CA GLY A 91 9.91 -14.30 -11.29
C GLY A 91 10.35 -15.14 -10.09
N ALA A 92 11.23 -16.11 -10.32
CA ALA A 92 11.71 -17.03 -9.28
C ALA A 92 12.41 -16.31 -8.12
N GLN A 93 12.98 -15.12 -8.36
CA GLN A 93 13.63 -14.33 -7.31
C GLN A 93 12.67 -13.86 -6.21
N PHE A 94 11.36 -13.79 -6.49
CA PHE A 94 10.34 -13.43 -5.51
C PHE A 94 9.80 -14.64 -4.74
N ASN A 95 10.13 -15.86 -5.18
CA ASN A 95 9.64 -17.11 -4.60
C ASN A 95 10.68 -17.77 -3.68
N VAL A 96 11.74 -17.04 -3.32
CA VAL A 96 12.76 -17.53 -2.39
C VAL A 96 12.23 -17.34 -0.97
N ARG A 97 12.00 -18.45 -0.28
CA ARG A 97 11.62 -18.45 1.13
C ARG A 97 12.83 -18.04 1.98
N ASP A 98 12.61 -17.17 2.95
CA ASP A 98 13.66 -16.63 3.82
C ASP A 98 14.21 -17.65 4.83
N GLY A 99 13.46 -18.74 5.07
CA GLY A 99 13.79 -19.77 6.04
C GLY A 99 13.60 -19.33 7.49
N LEU A 100 12.86 -18.25 7.74
CA LEU A 100 12.47 -17.78 9.07
C LEU A 100 11.07 -18.29 9.49
N ASP A 101 10.45 -19.12 8.65
CA ASP A 101 9.19 -19.76 9.00
C ASP A 101 9.47 -20.97 9.91
N ASP A 102 9.09 -20.83 11.18
CA ASP A 102 9.29 -21.82 12.25
C ASP A 102 8.68 -23.20 11.92
N TYR A 103 7.74 -23.25 10.96
CA TYR A 103 7.04 -24.46 10.53
C TYR A 103 7.54 -25.02 9.19
N ASP A 104 8.66 -24.53 8.65
CA ASP A 104 9.28 -25.06 7.42
C ASP A 104 9.90 -26.45 7.59
N GLN A 105 10.06 -26.91 8.84
CA GLN A 105 10.66 -28.20 9.17
C GLN A 105 9.66 -29.35 9.00
N ASP A 106 10.16 -30.52 8.61
CA ASP A 106 9.37 -31.74 8.54
C ASP A 106 9.24 -32.35 9.95
N PHE A 107 8.05 -32.25 10.54
CA PHE A 107 7.72 -32.79 11.86
C PHE A 107 6.96 -34.13 11.79
N THR A 108 7.02 -34.85 10.65
CA THR A 108 6.34 -36.15 10.46
C THR A 108 7.20 -37.38 10.68
#